data_AF-A0A136LP83-F1
#
_entry.id   AF-A0A136LP83-F1
#
_cell.length_a   1.000
_cell.length_b   1.000
_cell.length_c   1.000
_cell.angle_alpha   90.00
_cell.angle_beta   90.00
_cell.angle_gamma   90.00
#
_symmetry.space_group_name_H-M   'P 1'
#
loop_
_entity.id
_entity.type
_entity.pdbx_description
1 polymer ?
#
loop_
_entity_poly.entity_id
_entity_poly.type
_entity_poly.pdbx_seq_one_letter_code
_entity_poly.pdbx_strand_id
1 'polypeptide(L)'
;MEINSTTFFNQSDSQAKTHFAKGLAQAISQEKHIREFIKYEALKTFDGDYDVPYSLVKDKLLPNGKTFQQSLAPYFKEVSLKDIEQSLPLLTIFVPTLPEKTFSAELWDTENQVPYIAIRLNDSNDVPIISPEGEEYLLESSLVPSYPVLVVKNCERLVYSSQQGYQFSNGSRVILTTPAGISYKFADDIFDFELQKQKELDALREGTVSTTDSKLVDAYSQYLTADGWQRDFIYYDITPTSPNGQFTFDFSEHIRSFSIVGDALLAYQKMADQSGDPKIKSGKKSSGWTDGYFEIRASVLIQAQNGIGSTIPNSYLVSGRDLFSVTYEVDRRGVWPFRYDYYIVKSVTAKPQSTNMPIVPWDLKNYGASFRVDIEETDVTTIVTESTSETTKFATNFSIEGQVLKKIGLKFGASLERTETNTITRQYTLNSDPLGSVVVNFSDKVIVSASYPVLEAPQTWRYNTREYANDIFSISVEPKRVQ
;
A
#
# COMPACT_ATOMS: atom_id res chain seq x y z
N MET A 1 -28.16 23.25 -17.89
CA MET A 1 -27.43 24.46 -17.48
C MET A 1 -26.07 24.32 -18.15
N GLU A 2 -25.88 24.98 -19.29
CA GLU A 2 -24.59 24.97 -20.00
C GLU A 2 -23.56 25.66 -19.10
N ILE A 3 -22.56 24.89 -18.66
CA ILE A 3 -21.44 25.42 -17.89
C ILE A 3 -20.29 25.57 -18.89
N ASN A 4 -19.76 26.80 -19.00
CA ASN A 4 -18.59 27.12 -19.83
C ASN A 4 -17.44 26.15 -19.55
N SER A 5 -17.07 25.36 -20.55
CA SER A 5 -16.07 24.27 -20.52
C SER A 5 -14.61 24.72 -20.35
N THR A 6 -14.36 26.01 -20.13
CA THR A 6 -13.03 26.62 -20.33
C THR A 6 -12.20 26.83 -19.07
N THR A 7 -12.61 26.34 -17.89
CA THR A 7 -11.93 26.69 -16.61
C THR A 7 -11.63 25.54 -15.65
N PHE A 8 -11.37 24.32 -16.16
CA PHE A 8 -10.94 23.19 -15.32
C PHE A 8 -9.50 22.70 -15.59
N PHE A 9 -8.83 23.18 -16.65
CA PHE A 9 -7.56 22.62 -17.11
C PHE A 9 -6.46 23.69 -17.17
N ASN A 10 -5.99 24.18 -16.02
CA ASN A 10 -4.95 25.20 -15.95
C ASN A 10 -3.52 24.64 -15.73
N GLN A 11 -3.32 23.33 -15.83
CA GLN A 11 -1.99 22.68 -15.76
C GLN A 11 -1.74 21.85 -17.03
N SER A 12 -0.50 21.83 -17.51
CA SER A 12 -0.08 21.13 -18.73
C SER A 12 -0.48 19.65 -18.73
N ASP A 13 -0.34 18.98 -17.59
CA ASP A 13 -0.61 17.54 -17.45
C ASP A 13 -2.11 17.25 -17.55
N SER A 14 -2.96 18.04 -16.89
CA SER A 14 -4.42 17.90 -16.95
C SER A 14 -4.96 18.14 -18.36
N GLN A 15 -4.36 19.08 -19.11
CA GLN A 15 -4.69 19.30 -20.52
C GLN A 15 -4.30 18.10 -21.39
N ALA A 16 -3.08 17.57 -21.24
CA ALA A 16 -2.62 16.41 -21.99
C ALA A 16 -3.47 15.16 -21.71
N LYS A 17 -3.84 14.90 -20.44
CA LYS A 17 -4.76 13.82 -20.06
C LYS A 17 -6.13 13.99 -20.72
N THR A 18 -6.63 15.22 -20.81
CA THR A 18 -7.92 15.53 -21.44
C THR A 18 -7.90 15.25 -22.94
N HIS A 19 -6.85 15.68 -23.66
CA HIS A 19 -6.72 15.36 -25.07
C HIS A 19 -6.61 13.85 -25.30
N PHE A 20 -5.90 13.14 -24.42
CA PHE A 20 -5.84 11.68 -24.46
C PHE A 20 -7.20 11.03 -24.26
N ALA A 21 -7.94 11.46 -23.24
CA ALA A 21 -9.27 10.95 -22.94
C ALA A 21 -10.25 11.14 -24.11
N LYS A 22 -10.21 12.30 -24.79
CA LYS A 22 -11.03 12.57 -25.98
C LYS A 22 -10.72 11.62 -27.13
N GLY A 23 -9.44 11.44 -27.46
CA GLY A 23 -9.02 10.51 -28.50
C GLY A 23 -9.37 9.07 -28.16
N LEU A 24 -9.16 8.68 -26.89
CA LEU A 24 -9.50 7.35 -26.40
C LEU A 24 -11.00 7.08 -26.47
N ALA A 25 -11.85 8.01 -26.02
CA ALA A 25 -13.32 7.88 -26.04
C ALA A 25 -13.84 7.60 -27.46
N GLN A 26 -13.34 8.33 -28.47
CA GLN A 26 -13.70 8.10 -29.87
C GLN A 26 -13.18 6.76 -30.40
N ALA A 27 -11.96 6.36 -30.01
CA ALA A 27 -11.37 5.11 -30.44
C ALA A 27 -12.15 3.90 -29.91
N ILE A 28 -12.43 3.87 -28.60
CA ILE A 28 -13.14 2.75 -27.98
C ILE A 28 -14.61 2.69 -28.37
N SER A 29 -15.23 3.79 -28.81
CA SER A 29 -16.61 3.75 -29.30
C SER A 29 -16.72 3.14 -30.69
N GLN A 30 -15.70 3.32 -31.54
CA GLN A 30 -15.69 2.85 -32.92
C GLN A 30 -15.05 1.47 -33.09
N GLU A 31 -14.07 1.12 -32.25
CA GLU A 31 -13.20 -0.03 -32.48
C GLU A 31 -13.24 -1.02 -31.30
N LYS A 32 -14.03 -2.09 -31.43
CA LYS A 32 -14.16 -3.14 -30.41
C LYS A 32 -12.81 -3.74 -29.99
N HIS A 33 -11.93 -3.98 -30.95
CA HIS A 33 -10.63 -4.61 -30.72
C HIS A 33 -9.72 -3.79 -29.78
N ILE A 34 -9.93 -2.46 -29.69
CA ILE A 34 -9.24 -1.59 -28.74
C ILE A 34 -9.75 -1.87 -27.31
N ARG A 35 -11.07 -2.04 -27.13
CA ARG A 35 -11.67 -2.43 -25.84
C ARG A 35 -11.16 -3.79 -25.36
N GLU A 36 -11.15 -4.77 -26.26
CA GLU A 36 -10.64 -6.12 -25.98
C GLU A 36 -9.17 -6.10 -25.55
N PHE A 37 -8.35 -5.29 -26.21
CA PHE A 37 -6.93 -5.14 -25.86
C PHE A 37 -6.73 -4.50 -24.49
N ILE A 38 -7.44 -3.41 -24.18
CA ILE A 38 -7.34 -2.76 -22.86
C ILE A 38 -7.76 -3.75 -21.77
N LYS A 39 -8.90 -4.45 -21.94
CA LYS A 39 -9.34 -5.48 -21.00
C LYS A 39 -8.27 -6.57 -20.82
N TYR A 40 -7.69 -7.06 -21.91
CA TYR A 40 -6.68 -8.12 -21.87
C TYR A 40 -5.42 -7.69 -21.11
N GLU A 41 -4.92 -6.47 -21.34
CA GLU A 41 -3.75 -5.96 -20.62
C GLU A 41 -4.07 -5.67 -19.15
N ALA A 42 -5.25 -5.11 -18.85
CA ALA A 42 -5.69 -4.82 -17.49
C ALA A 42 -5.75 -6.09 -16.61
N LEU A 43 -6.28 -7.20 -17.15
CA LEU A 43 -6.40 -8.47 -16.43
C LEU A 43 -5.07 -9.12 -16.04
N LYS A 44 -3.93 -8.60 -16.51
CA LYS A 44 -2.61 -9.10 -16.08
C LYS A 44 -2.21 -8.60 -14.71
N THR A 45 -2.83 -7.52 -14.24
CA THR A 45 -2.56 -6.88 -12.96
C THR A 45 -1.07 -6.73 -12.70
N PHE A 46 -0.35 -6.10 -13.63
CA PHE A 46 1.12 -6.12 -13.67
C PHE A 46 1.72 -5.46 -12.41
N ASP A 47 1.04 -4.46 -11.87
CA ASP A 47 1.38 -3.73 -10.66
C ASP A 47 0.47 -4.03 -9.47
N GLY A 48 -0.42 -5.02 -9.62
CA GLY A 48 -1.49 -5.35 -8.67
C GLY A 48 -2.86 -4.80 -9.05
N ASP A 49 -2.90 -3.72 -9.84
CA ASP A 49 -4.13 -3.07 -10.28
C ASP A 49 -4.48 -3.38 -11.74
N TYR A 50 -5.70 -3.04 -12.15
CA TYR A 50 -6.12 -3.10 -13.55
C TYR A 50 -5.57 -1.92 -14.37
N ASP A 51 -4.33 -1.54 -14.10
CA ASP A 51 -3.61 -0.47 -14.78
C ASP A 51 -3.01 -0.98 -16.10
N VAL A 52 -3.15 -0.16 -17.14
CA VAL A 52 -2.60 -0.40 -18.48
C VAL A 52 -1.67 0.77 -18.82
N PRO A 53 -0.39 0.71 -18.41
CA PRO A 53 0.55 1.80 -18.68
C PRO A 53 0.78 1.91 -20.18
N TYR A 54 0.43 3.06 -20.74
CA TYR A 54 0.43 3.28 -22.17
C TYR A 54 1.81 3.03 -22.78
N SER A 55 2.87 3.52 -22.12
CA SER A 55 4.27 3.33 -22.53
C SER A 55 4.69 1.86 -22.65
N LEU A 56 4.10 0.96 -21.86
CA LEU A 56 4.41 -0.48 -21.88
C LEU A 56 3.64 -1.25 -22.96
N VAL A 57 2.55 -0.69 -23.49
CA VAL A 57 1.63 -1.41 -24.39
C VAL A 57 1.50 -0.81 -25.78
N LYS A 58 1.92 0.45 -25.98
CA LYS A 58 1.69 1.20 -27.23
C LYS A 58 2.24 0.54 -28.49
N ASP A 59 3.32 -0.22 -28.37
CA ASP A 59 3.97 -0.91 -29.49
C ASP A 59 3.51 -2.38 -29.67
N LYS A 60 2.61 -2.88 -28.82
CA LYS A 60 2.05 -4.23 -28.97
C LYS A 60 1.08 -4.28 -30.15
N LEU A 61 1.12 -5.39 -30.89
CA LEU A 61 0.27 -5.63 -32.05
C LEU A 61 -1.14 -6.04 -31.63
N LEU A 62 -2.13 -5.47 -32.32
CA LEU A 62 -3.53 -5.85 -32.27
C LEU A 62 -3.83 -6.90 -33.36
N PRO A 63 -4.98 -7.59 -33.31
CA PRO A 63 -5.34 -8.61 -34.31
C PRO A 63 -5.36 -8.11 -35.77
N ASN A 64 -5.53 -6.80 -35.98
CA ASN A 64 -5.51 -6.16 -37.30
C ASN A 64 -4.09 -5.88 -37.84
N GLY A 65 -3.04 -6.28 -37.11
CA GLY A 65 -1.64 -6.09 -37.49
C GLY A 65 -1.09 -4.68 -37.25
N LYS A 66 -1.89 -3.75 -36.72
CA LYS A 66 -1.43 -2.43 -36.27
C LYS A 66 -0.99 -2.49 -34.81
N THR A 67 -0.08 -1.62 -34.41
CA THR A 67 0.20 -1.44 -32.97
C THR A 67 -0.95 -0.71 -32.27
N PHE A 68 -1.03 -0.82 -30.95
CA PHE A 68 -2.01 -0.07 -30.15
C PHE A 68 -1.94 1.44 -30.42
N GLN A 69 -0.73 2.01 -30.48
CA GLN A 69 -0.49 3.40 -30.86
C GLN A 69 -1.06 3.73 -32.24
N GLN A 70 -0.82 2.87 -33.24
CA GLN A 70 -1.26 3.09 -34.61
C GLN A 70 -2.78 3.00 -34.76
N SER A 71 -3.45 2.18 -33.95
CA SER A 71 -4.91 2.12 -33.91
C SER A 71 -5.53 3.34 -33.22
N LEU A 72 -4.85 3.93 -32.23
CA LEU A 72 -5.32 5.13 -31.54
C LEU A 72 -5.07 6.43 -32.30
N ALA A 73 -3.90 6.57 -32.95
CA ALA A 73 -3.46 7.81 -33.58
C ALA A 73 -4.49 8.53 -34.48
N PRO A 74 -5.34 7.85 -35.29
CA PRO A 74 -6.34 8.52 -36.13
C PRO A 74 -7.38 9.35 -35.36
N TYR A 75 -7.57 9.08 -34.07
CA TYR A 75 -8.54 9.75 -33.21
C TYR A 75 -7.98 11.04 -32.56
N PHE A 76 -6.71 11.37 -32.81
CA PHE A 76 -6.00 12.50 -32.22
C PHE A 76 -5.80 13.60 -33.25
N LYS A 77 -6.76 14.53 -33.33
CA LYS A 77 -6.79 15.59 -34.37
C LYS A 77 -6.17 16.91 -33.93
N GLU A 78 -6.43 17.33 -32.69
CA GLU A 78 -6.02 18.65 -32.18
C GLU A 78 -4.58 18.67 -31.69
N VAL A 79 -4.21 17.64 -30.92
CA VAL A 79 -2.87 17.42 -30.39
C VAL A 79 -2.43 16.04 -30.82
N SER A 80 -1.20 15.91 -31.34
CA SER A 80 -0.74 14.61 -31.79
C SER A 80 -0.55 13.67 -30.60
N LEU A 81 -0.90 12.39 -30.79
CA LEU A 81 -0.69 11.36 -29.76
C LEU A 81 0.79 11.30 -29.31
N LYS A 82 1.74 11.59 -30.20
CA LYS A 82 3.17 11.63 -29.86
C LYS A 82 3.54 12.77 -28.91
N ASP A 83 2.90 13.93 -29.01
CA ASP A 83 3.17 15.06 -28.10
C ASP A 83 2.61 14.77 -26.71
N ILE A 84 1.47 14.06 -26.64
CA ILE A 84 0.90 13.56 -25.39
C ILE A 84 1.84 12.51 -24.76
N GLU A 85 2.35 11.56 -25.55
CA GLU A 85 3.31 10.54 -25.10
C GLU A 85 4.55 11.15 -24.45
N GLN A 86 5.06 12.25 -25.01
CA GLN A 86 6.24 12.93 -24.49
C GLN A 86 5.95 13.72 -23.21
N SER A 87 4.75 14.30 -23.09
CA SER A 87 4.35 15.07 -21.91
C SER A 87 3.87 14.20 -20.74
N LEU A 88 3.37 12.99 -21.00
CA LEU A 88 2.90 12.07 -19.96
C LEU A 88 3.59 10.68 -20.05
N PRO A 89 4.86 10.56 -19.65
CA PRO A 89 5.59 9.28 -19.71
C PRO A 89 4.97 8.14 -18.90
N LEU A 90 4.22 8.48 -17.84
CA LEU A 90 3.53 7.57 -16.93
C LEU A 90 2.03 7.43 -17.22
N LEU A 91 1.56 7.94 -18.36
CA LEU A 91 0.16 7.85 -18.78
C LEU A 91 -0.35 6.40 -18.74
N THR A 92 -1.49 6.20 -18.11
CA THR A 92 -2.07 4.89 -17.82
C THR A 92 -3.58 4.93 -17.99
N ILE A 93 -4.13 3.84 -18.53
CA ILE A 93 -5.57 3.59 -18.59
C ILE A 93 -5.89 2.59 -17.47
N PHE A 94 -6.64 3.04 -16.46
CA PHE A 94 -7.09 2.21 -15.35
C PHE A 94 -8.51 1.71 -15.60
N VAL A 95 -8.76 0.42 -15.35
CA VAL A 95 -10.10 -0.17 -15.40
C VAL A 95 -10.62 -0.34 -13.96
N PRO A 96 -11.43 0.58 -13.43
CA PRO A 96 -11.83 0.55 -12.03
C PRO A 96 -12.76 -0.63 -11.71
N THR A 97 -12.76 -1.01 -10.44
CA THR A 97 -13.70 -2.01 -9.92
C THR A 97 -14.83 -1.30 -9.18
N LEU A 98 -15.98 -1.16 -9.83
CA LEU A 98 -17.11 -0.37 -9.32
C LEU A 98 -17.98 -1.16 -8.32
N PRO A 99 -18.74 -0.45 -7.46
CA PRO A 99 -19.65 -1.05 -6.48
C PRO A 99 -20.70 -1.97 -7.10
N GLU A 100 -21.28 -2.84 -6.26
CA GLU A 100 -22.40 -3.72 -6.63
C GLU A 100 -22.13 -4.58 -7.89
N LYS A 101 -20.85 -4.87 -8.18
CA LYS A 101 -20.40 -5.61 -9.37
C LYS A 101 -20.91 -5.00 -10.68
N THR A 102 -21.08 -3.68 -10.71
CA THR A 102 -21.57 -2.97 -11.90
C THR A 102 -20.55 -2.93 -13.04
N PHE A 103 -19.27 -2.85 -12.72
CA PHE A 103 -18.19 -2.86 -13.70
C PHE A 103 -16.84 -3.26 -13.07
N SER A 104 -16.05 -4.03 -13.80
CA SER A 104 -14.63 -4.30 -13.52
C SER A 104 -13.95 -4.83 -14.77
N ALA A 105 -12.62 -4.96 -14.78
CA ALA A 105 -11.91 -5.62 -15.87
C ALA A 105 -12.44 -7.03 -16.17
N GLU A 106 -12.74 -7.84 -15.15
CA GLU A 106 -13.31 -9.19 -15.32
C GLU A 106 -14.71 -9.14 -15.93
N LEU A 107 -15.56 -8.27 -15.38
CA LEU A 107 -16.97 -8.18 -15.72
C LEU A 107 -17.25 -7.42 -17.01
N TRP A 108 -16.27 -6.69 -17.55
CA TRP A 108 -16.45 -5.84 -18.71
C TRP A 108 -16.80 -6.65 -19.96
N ASP A 109 -18.03 -6.51 -20.43
CA ASP A 109 -18.48 -7.05 -21.71
C ASP A 109 -18.08 -6.11 -22.86
N THR A 110 -16.93 -6.37 -23.48
CA THR A 110 -16.40 -5.53 -24.55
C THR A 110 -17.25 -5.53 -25.82
N GLU A 111 -18.20 -6.46 -25.97
CA GLU A 111 -19.15 -6.47 -27.09
C GLU A 111 -20.21 -5.39 -26.88
N ASN A 112 -20.89 -5.42 -25.73
CA ASN A 112 -22.08 -4.60 -25.51
C ASN A 112 -21.84 -3.34 -24.67
N GLN A 113 -20.69 -3.23 -24.01
CA GLN A 113 -20.36 -2.10 -23.14
C GLN A 113 -19.26 -1.24 -23.76
N VAL A 114 -19.60 0.02 -24.04
CA VAL A 114 -18.65 1.08 -24.38
C VAL A 114 -18.47 1.98 -23.15
N PRO A 115 -17.30 1.97 -22.51
CA PRO A 115 -17.05 2.81 -21.35
C PRO A 115 -17.06 4.31 -21.64
N TYR A 116 -17.47 5.08 -20.63
CA TYR A 116 -17.11 6.49 -20.50
C TYR A 116 -15.62 6.61 -20.17
N ILE A 117 -15.03 7.79 -20.36
CA ILE A 117 -13.64 8.07 -19.95
C ILE A 117 -13.64 9.12 -18.85
N ALA A 118 -13.21 8.74 -17.66
CA ALA A 118 -12.92 9.63 -16.55
C ALA A 118 -11.47 10.10 -16.57
N ILE A 119 -11.22 11.30 -16.05
CA ILE A 119 -9.88 11.90 -16.00
C ILE A 119 -9.52 12.16 -14.54
N ARG A 120 -8.40 11.61 -14.08
CA ARG A 120 -7.88 11.93 -12.75
C ARG A 120 -7.07 13.23 -12.79
N LEU A 121 -7.58 14.25 -12.10
CA LEU A 121 -6.91 15.53 -11.88
C LEU A 121 -5.95 15.45 -10.69
N ASN A 122 -5.00 16.39 -10.62
CA ASN A 122 -4.01 16.45 -9.54
C ASN A 122 -4.37 17.48 -8.45
N ASP A 123 -5.42 18.29 -8.67
CA ASP A 123 -5.77 19.45 -7.83
C ASP A 123 -7.24 19.47 -7.39
N SER A 124 -7.99 18.39 -7.67
CA SER A 124 -9.42 18.32 -7.42
C SER A 124 -9.96 16.89 -7.36
N ASN A 125 -10.64 16.57 -6.26
CA ASN A 125 -11.40 15.33 -6.09
C ASN A 125 -12.59 15.16 -7.06
N ASP A 126 -13.11 16.25 -7.66
CA ASP A 126 -14.16 16.12 -8.68
C ASP A 126 -13.55 15.58 -9.99
N VAL A 127 -14.29 14.71 -10.69
CA VAL A 127 -13.77 13.88 -11.78
C VAL A 127 -14.43 14.27 -13.10
N PRO A 128 -13.69 14.89 -14.06
CA PRO A 128 -14.19 15.07 -15.41
C PRO A 128 -14.46 13.73 -16.11
N ILE A 129 -15.57 13.65 -16.83
CA ILE A 129 -16.01 12.45 -17.55
C ILE A 129 -16.39 12.83 -18.99
N ILE A 130 -15.99 11.99 -19.95
CA ILE A 130 -16.31 12.10 -21.37
C ILE A 130 -17.17 10.89 -21.78
N SER A 131 -18.31 11.14 -22.42
CA SER A 131 -19.16 10.06 -22.95
C SER A 131 -18.62 9.45 -24.24
N PRO A 132 -19.14 8.28 -24.65
CA PRO A 132 -18.84 7.70 -25.97
C PRO A 132 -19.15 8.62 -27.15
N GLU A 133 -20.11 9.53 -27.00
CA GLU A 133 -20.50 10.55 -27.99
C GLU A 133 -19.58 11.77 -27.98
N GLY A 134 -18.72 11.91 -26.97
CA GLY A 134 -17.78 13.02 -26.82
C GLY A 134 -18.28 14.16 -25.92
N GLU A 135 -19.40 13.99 -25.23
CA GLU A 135 -19.94 14.99 -24.30
C GLU A 135 -19.15 15.01 -22.98
N GLU A 136 -18.91 16.20 -22.44
CA GLU A 136 -18.13 16.40 -21.22
C GLU A 136 -19.02 16.72 -20.00
N TYR A 137 -18.73 16.08 -18.87
CA TYR A 137 -19.42 16.27 -17.60
C TYR A 137 -18.41 16.35 -16.46
N LEU A 138 -18.82 16.92 -15.33
CA LEU A 138 -18.06 16.87 -14.10
C LEU A 138 -18.82 16.02 -13.08
N LEU A 139 -18.22 14.91 -12.68
CA LEU A 139 -18.74 14.06 -11.62
C LEU A 139 -18.25 14.58 -10.27
N GLU A 140 -19.17 14.79 -9.34
CA GLU A 140 -18.83 15.20 -7.98
C GLU A 140 -17.99 14.11 -7.28
N SER A 141 -16.96 14.54 -6.56
CA SER A 141 -16.03 13.71 -5.78
C SER A 141 -16.66 12.62 -4.90
N SER A 142 -17.85 12.89 -4.35
CA SER A 142 -18.57 11.93 -3.50
C SER A 142 -19.30 10.82 -4.26
N LEU A 143 -19.42 10.95 -5.58
CA LEU A 143 -20.16 10.02 -6.43
C LEU A 143 -19.22 9.01 -7.10
N VAL A 144 -19.68 7.77 -7.13
CA VAL A 144 -19.09 6.69 -7.92
C VAL A 144 -20.07 6.34 -9.05
N PRO A 145 -19.64 6.23 -10.31
CA PRO A 145 -20.53 5.83 -11.39
C PRO A 145 -20.99 4.37 -11.24
N SER A 146 -22.18 4.05 -11.72
CA SER A 146 -22.70 2.66 -11.80
C SER A 146 -22.62 2.06 -13.21
N TYR A 147 -21.91 2.72 -14.12
CA TYR A 147 -21.85 2.39 -15.55
C TYR A 147 -20.39 2.14 -15.98
N PRO A 148 -20.17 1.45 -17.12
CA PRO A 148 -18.83 1.21 -17.65
C PRO A 148 -18.03 2.51 -17.80
N VAL A 149 -16.83 2.56 -17.21
CA VAL A 149 -15.94 3.72 -17.24
C VAL A 149 -14.49 3.28 -17.17
N LEU A 150 -13.61 3.96 -17.91
CA LEU A 150 -12.16 3.85 -17.79
C LEU A 150 -11.60 5.14 -17.21
N VAL A 151 -10.49 5.08 -16.47
CA VAL A 151 -9.88 6.25 -15.86
C VAL A 151 -8.52 6.52 -16.52
N VAL A 152 -8.32 7.75 -16.99
CA VAL A 152 -7.02 8.23 -17.48
C VAL A 152 -6.27 8.87 -16.30
N LYS A 153 -5.17 8.24 -15.88
CA LYS A 153 -4.29 8.72 -14.80
C LYS A 153 -2.80 8.59 -15.19
N ASN A 154 -1.92 9.09 -14.33
CA ASN A 154 -0.52 8.67 -14.35
C ASN A 154 -0.39 7.46 -13.40
N CYS A 155 0.42 6.47 -13.75
CA CYS A 155 0.76 5.37 -12.84
C CYS A 155 1.80 5.84 -11.83
N GLU A 156 1.40 5.83 -10.56
CA GLU A 156 2.21 6.17 -9.39
C GLU A 156 3.27 5.11 -9.06
N ARG A 157 3.06 3.86 -9.50
CA ARG A 157 3.93 2.72 -9.21
C ARG A 157 5.13 2.58 -10.15
N LEU A 158 5.19 3.40 -11.19
CA LEU A 158 6.27 3.39 -12.18
C LEU A 158 7.10 4.66 -12.11
N VAL A 159 8.41 4.50 -12.36
CA VAL A 159 9.35 5.61 -12.55
C VAL A 159 10.09 5.43 -13.87
N TYR A 160 10.55 6.54 -14.46
CA TYR A 160 11.27 6.54 -15.73
C TYR A 160 12.61 7.26 -15.64
N SER A 161 13.56 6.87 -16.49
CA SER A 161 14.99 7.22 -16.34
C SER A 161 15.32 8.72 -16.41
N SER A 162 14.46 9.55 -17.01
CA SER A 162 14.61 11.02 -17.04
C SER A 162 13.84 11.75 -15.94
N GLN A 163 13.10 11.02 -15.09
CA GLN A 163 12.41 11.57 -13.93
C GLN A 163 13.39 11.93 -12.82
N GLN A 164 13.18 13.07 -12.18
CA GLN A 164 13.89 13.38 -10.94
C GLN A 164 13.56 12.32 -9.88
N GLY A 165 14.60 11.80 -9.23
CA GLY A 165 14.43 10.78 -8.19
C GLY A 165 14.34 9.33 -8.68
N TYR A 166 14.49 9.07 -9.99
CA TYR A 166 14.58 7.71 -10.54
C TYR A 166 15.61 6.82 -9.80
N GLN A 167 16.74 7.40 -9.38
CA GLN A 167 17.80 6.68 -8.67
C GLN A 167 17.46 6.30 -7.22
N PHE A 168 16.43 6.93 -6.62
CA PHE A 168 16.00 6.67 -5.25
C PHE A 168 14.86 5.65 -5.16
N SER A 169 14.38 5.16 -6.29
CA SER A 169 13.39 4.09 -6.32
C SER A 169 14.03 2.74 -5.97
N ASN A 170 13.31 1.96 -5.17
CA ASN A 170 13.74 0.65 -4.69
C ASN A 170 13.53 -0.48 -5.71
N GLY A 171 12.82 -0.20 -6.81
CA GLY A 171 12.64 -1.18 -7.88
C GLY A 171 13.97 -1.68 -8.44
N SER A 172 14.15 -2.99 -8.42
CA SER A 172 15.41 -3.68 -8.69
C SER A 172 15.65 -3.95 -10.17
N ARG A 173 14.58 -4.17 -10.97
CA ARG A 173 14.68 -4.45 -12.42
C ARG A 173 14.08 -3.36 -13.29
N VAL A 174 14.73 -3.13 -14.45
CA VAL A 174 14.14 -2.39 -15.57
C VAL A 174 13.14 -3.28 -16.29
N ILE A 175 11.89 -2.83 -16.41
CA ILE A 175 10.80 -3.60 -17.04
C ILE A 175 10.60 -3.25 -18.52
N LEU A 176 11.05 -2.07 -18.94
CA LEU A 176 11.04 -1.65 -20.34
C LEU A 176 12.18 -0.67 -20.60
N THR A 177 12.84 -0.79 -21.75
CA THR A 177 13.62 0.29 -22.34
C THR A 177 13.05 0.58 -23.73
N THR A 178 12.55 1.80 -23.92
CA THR A 178 12.02 2.25 -25.21
C THR A 178 13.13 2.39 -26.25
N PRO A 179 12.80 2.38 -27.57
CA PRO A 179 13.77 2.69 -28.62
C PRO A 179 14.43 4.08 -28.47
N ALA A 180 13.77 5.01 -27.79
CA ALA A 180 14.30 6.33 -27.46
C ALA A 180 15.26 6.35 -26.25
N GLY A 181 15.55 5.18 -25.64
CA GLY A 181 16.45 5.04 -24.51
C GLY A 181 15.82 5.35 -23.14
N ILE A 182 14.52 5.68 -23.09
CA ILE A 182 13.81 5.87 -21.81
C ILE A 182 13.58 4.50 -21.18
N SER A 183 14.08 4.31 -19.97
CA SER A 183 13.91 3.07 -19.20
C SER A 183 12.88 3.26 -18.10
N TYR A 184 12.05 2.25 -17.89
CA TYR A 184 11.00 2.20 -16.88
C TYR A 184 11.29 1.08 -15.88
N LYS A 185 11.00 1.34 -14.61
CA LYS A 185 11.00 0.34 -13.55
C LYS A 185 9.93 0.70 -12.51
N PHE A 186 9.62 -0.25 -11.64
CA PHE A 186 8.76 0.02 -10.49
C PHE A 186 9.43 0.99 -9.51
N ALA A 187 8.61 1.79 -8.83
CA ALA A 187 9.06 2.66 -7.75
C ALA A 187 9.61 1.85 -6.55
N ASP A 188 9.03 0.68 -6.32
CA ASP A 188 9.44 -0.29 -5.30
C ASP A 188 9.12 -1.70 -5.81
N ASP A 189 9.94 -2.69 -5.44
CA ASP A 189 9.76 -4.09 -5.83
C ASP A 189 8.43 -4.68 -5.37
N ILE A 190 7.78 -4.09 -4.37
CA ILE A 190 6.46 -4.52 -3.94
C ILE A 190 5.40 -4.42 -5.05
N PHE A 191 5.53 -3.43 -5.94
CA PHE A 191 4.63 -3.27 -7.07
C PHE A 191 4.90 -4.27 -8.18
N ASP A 192 6.00 -5.01 -8.14
CA ASP A 192 6.30 -6.03 -9.13
C ASP A 192 5.57 -7.34 -8.80
N PHE A 193 4.33 -7.50 -9.24
CA PHE A 193 3.52 -8.68 -8.92
C PHE A 193 4.05 -9.97 -9.54
N GLU A 194 4.84 -9.88 -10.61
CA GLU A 194 5.55 -11.05 -11.15
C GLU A 194 6.63 -11.52 -10.15
N LEU A 195 7.39 -10.57 -9.59
CA LEU A 195 8.38 -10.86 -8.55
C LEU A 195 7.73 -11.37 -7.26
N GLN A 196 6.60 -10.80 -6.83
CA GLN A 196 5.90 -11.25 -5.62
C GLN A 196 5.37 -12.69 -5.77
N LYS A 197 4.74 -13.03 -6.91
CA LYS A 197 4.28 -14.40 -7.20
C LYS A 197 5.43 -15.41 -7.15
N GLN A 198 6.62 -15.03 -7.62
CA GLN A 198 7.79 -15.89 -7.56
C GLN A 198 8.25 -16.11 -6.11
N LYS A 199 8.30 -15.06 -5.28
CA LYS A 199 8.66 -15.15 -3.85
C LYS A 199 7.68 -16.04 -3.07
N GLU A 200 6.38 -15.92 -3.33
CA GLU A 200 5.36 -16.76 -2.70
C GLU A 200 5.53 -18.24 -3.06
N LEU A 201 5.78 -18.54 -4.34
CA LEU A 201 6.03 -19.91 -4.80
C LEU A 201 7.26 -20.53 -4.14
N ASP A 202 8.32 -19.74 -3.96
CA ASP A 202 9.55 -20.19 -3.30
C ASP A 202 9.32 -20.41 -1.79
N ALA A 203 8.58 -19.53 -1.11
CA ALA A 203 8.21 -19.69 0.30
C ALA A 203 7.33 -20.94 0.54
N LEU A 204 6.44 -21.28 -0.40
CA LEU A 204 5.64 -22.50 -0.34
C LEU A 204 6.50 -23.77 -0.49
N ARG A 205 7.55 -23.74 -1.31
CA ARG A 205 8.50 -24.85 -1.46
C ARG A 205 9.33 -25.09 -0.21
N GLU A 206 9.57 -24.04 0.58
CA GLU A 206 10.29 -24.08 1.85
C GLU A 206 9.44 -24.59 3.03
N GLY A 207 8.15 -24.90 2.83
CA GLY A 207 7.35 -25.64 3.80
C GLY A 207 6.97 -24.88 5.07
N THR A 208 6.85 -23.55 5.01
CA THR A 208 6.50 -22.71 6.18
C THR A 208 5.05 -22.94 6.61
N VAL A 209 4.81 -23.87 7.53
CA VAL A 209 3.47 -24.14 8.08
C VAL A 209 3.09 -23.09 9.12
N SER A 210 1.88 -22.54 8.97
CA SER A 210 1.23 -21.56 9.83
C SER A 210 0.77 -22.18 11.16
N THR A 211 1.71 -22.36 12.08
CA THR A 211 1.42 -22.59 13.51
C THR A 211 2.26 -21.65 14.34
N THR A 212 1.71 -21.14 15.46
CA THR A 212 2.48 -20.36 16.43
C THR A 212 3.73 -21.14 16.84
N ASP A 213 4.90 -20.51 16.76
CA ASP A 213 6.17 -21.16 17.08
C ASP A 213 6.17 -21.68 18.52
N SER A 214 6.64 -22.92 18.72
CA SER A 214 6.62 -23.56 20.03
C SER A 214 7.39 -22.76 21.09
N LYS A 215 8.47 -22.05 20.70
CA LYS A 215 9.26 -21.22 21.64
C LYS A 215 8.45 -20.03 22.17
N LEU A 216 7.54 -19.47 21.37
CA LEU A 216 6.62 -18.42 21.83
C LEU A 216 5.61 -18.99 22.82
N VAL A 217 5.08 -20.19 22.56
CA VAL A 217 4.16 -20.90 23.46
C VAL A 217 4.84 -21.26 24.78
N ASP A 218 6.09 -21.72 24.72
CA ASP A 218 6.91 -22.02 25.90
C ASP A 218 7.20 -20.76 26.71
N ALA A 219 7.56 -19.65 26.05
CA ALA A 219 7.75 -18.35 26.70
C ALA A 219 6.47 -17.90 27.41
N TYR A 220 5.31 -18.01 26.75
CA TYR A 220 4.01 -17.68 27.34
C TYR A 220 3.74 -18.52 28.58
N SER A 221 3.95 -19.83 28.49
CA SER A 221 3.71 -20.78 29.58
C SER A 221 4.66 -20.52 30.77
N GLN A 222 5.94 -20.28 30.48
CA GLN A 222 6.97 -19.99 31.48
C GLN A 222 6.66 -18.74 32.32
N TYR A 223 6.11 -17.71 31.69
CA TYR A 223 5.80 -16.42 32.33
C TYR A 223 4.30 -16.17 32.55
N LEU A 224 3.50 -17.23 32.55
CA LEU A 224 2.10 -17.13 32.92
C LEU A 224 1.96 -16.79 34.42
N THR A 225 2.78 -17.46 35.25
CA THR A 225 2.76 -17.32 36.72
C THR A 225 4.11 -16.90 37.30
N ALA A 226 5.17 -16.85 36.50
CA ALA A 226 6.50 -16.43 36.94
C ALA A 226 6.84 -15.01 36.47
N ASP A 227 7.74 -14.36 37.19
CA ASP A 227 8.23 -13.04 36.79
C ASP A 227 9.22 -13.12 35.64
N GLY A 228 9.09 -12.21 34.67
CA GLY A 228 9.98 -12.12 33.51
C GLY A 228 9.32 -11.50 32.29
N TRP A 229 10.06 -11.40 31.20
CA TRP A 229 9.55 -10.97 29.91
C TRP A 229 9.64 -12.12 28.91
N GLN A 230 8.61 -12.33 28.09
CA GLN A 230 8.63 -13.41 27.10
C GLN A 230 9.83 -13.29 26.15
N ARG A 231 10.22 -12.06 25.79
CA ARG A 231 11.39 -11.80 24.94
C ARG A 231 12.74 -12.11 25.63
N ASP A 232 12.82 -12.13 26.96
CA ASP A 232 14.02 -12.65 27.66
C ASP A 232 14.23 -14.14 27.34
N PHE A 233 13.16 -14.93 27.33
CA PHE A 233 13.24 -16.34 26.97
C PHE A 233 13.46 -16.53 25.47
N ILE A 234 12.75 -15.79 24.62
CA ILE A 234 12.80 -15.97 23.16
C ILE A 234 14.20 -15.63 22.61
N TYR A 235 14.78 -14.50 23.02
CA TYR A 235 16.07 -14.02 22.48
C TYR A 235 17.29 -14.42 23.31
N TYR A 236 17.13 -14.77 24.59
CA TYR A 236 18.26 -15.05 25.48
C TYR A 236 18.15 -16.39 26.23
N ASP A 237 17.09 -17.18 26.06
CA ASP A 237 16.85 -18.41 26.85
C ASP A 237 16.86 -18.19 28.38
N ILE A 238 16.63 -16.95 28.81
CA ILE A 238 16.62 -16.59 30.23
C ILE A 238 15.32 -17.10 30.86
N THR A 239 15.42 -17.71 32.03
CA THR A 239 14.29 -18.14 32.89
C THR A 239 14.57 -17.78 34.34
N PRO A 240 13.59 -17.86 35.26
CA PRO A 240 13.85 -17.66 36.69
C PRO A 240 14.91 -18.60 37.28
N THR A 241 15.07 -19.80 36.72
CA THR A 241 16.05 -20.80 37.16
C THR A 241 17.37 -20.75 36.39
N SER A 242 17.40 -20.09 35.24
CA SER A 242 18.59 -19.86 34.41
C SER A 242 18.65 -18.40 34.00
N PRO A 243 19.10 -17.50 34.88
CA PRO A 243 18.90 -16.07 34.73
C PRO A 243 19.88 -15.38 33.76
N ASN A 244 20.82 -16.11 33.16
CA ASN A 244 21.85 -15.53 32.27
C ASN A 244 21.85 -16.25 30.93
N GLY A 245 21.95 -15.48 29.84
CA GLY A 245 21.71 -16.02 28.50
C GLY A 245 22.40 -15.26 27.38
N GLN A 246 22.84 -16.00 26.35
CA GLN A 246 23.42 -15.44 25.14
C GLN A 246 22.31 -15.06 24.15
N PHE A 247 22.51 -13.97 23.41
CA PHE A 247 21.60 -13.59 22.33
C PHE A 247 21.55 -14.65 21.21
N THR A 248 20.36 -14.99 20.74
CA THR A 248 20.14 -15.83 19.53
C THR A 248 19.63 -15.01 18.34
N PHE A 249 20.04 -15.41 17.14
CA PHE A 249 19.55 -14.88 15.87
C PHE A 249 18.43 -15.71 15.25
N ASP A 250 17.95 -16.75 15.96
CA ASP A 250 16.90 -17.63 15.47
C ASP A 250 15.57 -16.92 15.24
N PHE A 251 15.37 -15.74 15.84
CA PHE A 251 14.13 -14.97 15.76
C PHE A 251 14.37 -13.55 15.27
N SER A 252 13.37 -13.01 14.58
CA SER A 252 13.29 -11.59 14.20
C SER A 252 11.88 -11.07 14.42
N GLU A 253 11.73 -9.85 14.95
CA GLU A 253 10.42 -9.22 15.08
C GLU A 253 9.80 -8.99 13.70
N HIS A 254 8.49 -9.20 13.59
CA HIS A 254 7.71 -8.90 12.40
C HIS A 254 6.43 -8.16 12.78
N ILE A 255 5.98 -7.24 11.92
CA ILE A 255 4.59 -6.77 11.95
C ILE A 255 3.74 -7.84 11.27
N ARG A 256 2.72 -8.33 11.99
CA ARG A 256 1.99 -9.56 11.60
C ARG A 256 0.50 -9.37 11.42
N SER A 257 -0.03 -8.25 11.89
CA SER A 257 -1.37 -7.78 11.58
C SER A 257 -1.36 -6.28 11.28
N PHE A 258 -2.34 -5.85 10.52
CA PHE A 258 -2.74 -4.45 10.41
C PHE A 258 -4.25 -4.38 10.38
N SER A 259 -4.85 -3.50 11.17
CA SER A 259 -6.29 -3.26 11.17
C SER A 259 -6.56 -1.78 11.36
N ILE A 260 -7.49 -1.22 10.59
CA ILE A 260 -8.06 0.09 10.92
C ILE A 260 -8.96 -0.08 12.14
N VAL A 261 -8.78 0.80 13.13
CA VAL A 261 -9.59 0.90 14.34
C VAL A 261 -10.21 2.30 14.44
N GLY A 262 -11.11 2.51 15.39
CA GLY A 262 -11.81 3.79 15.51
C GLY A 262 -12.83 4.01 14.39
N ASP A 263 -12.85 5.21 13.80
CA ASP A 263 -13.79 5.58 12.73
C ASP A 263 -13.25 5.16 11.35
N ALA A 264 -13.70 4.00 10.88
CA ALA A 264 -13.30 3.45 9.60
C ALA A 264 -13.73 4.32 8.40
N LEU A 265 -14.81 5.10 8.51
CA LEU A 265 -15.22 6.01 7.44
C LEU A 265 -14.26 7.19 7.32
N LEU A 266 -13.82 7.73 8.46
CA LEU A 266 -12.82 8.79 8.49
C LEU A 266 -11.47 8.31 7.97
N ALA A 267 -11.02 7.12 8.40
CA ALA A 267 -9.79 6.52 7.90
C ALA A 267 -9.86 6.26 6.39
N TYR A 268 -10.96 5.69 5.88
CA TYR A 268 -11.18 5.50 4.46
C TYR A 268 -11.13 6.82 3.68
N GLN A 269 -11.83 7.87 4.15
CA GLN A 269 -11.83 9.18 3.49
C GLN A 269 -10.47 9.86 3.49
N LYS A 270 -9.66 9.60 4.51
CA LYS A 270 -8.29 10.09 4.62
C LYS A 270 -7.33 9.34 3.71
N MET A 271 -7.54 8.04 3.49
CA MET A 271 -6.66 7.23 2.62
C MET A 271 -7.08 7.29 1.16
N ALA A 272 -8.35 7.58 0.88
CA ALA A 272 -8.92 7.57 -0.47
C ALA A 272 -8.90 8.95 -1.14
N ASP A 273 -8.39 9.99 -0.48
CA ASP A 273 -8.14 11.25 -1.16
C ASP A 273 -7.07 11.08 -2.24
N GLN A 274 -7.02 12.04 -3.16
CA GLN A 274 -6.30 11.82 -4.39
C GLN A 274 -4.79 11.97 -4.22
N SER A 275 -4.09 10.90 -4.60
CA SER A 275 -2.65 10.91 -4.83
C SER A 275 -2.15 12.08 -5.69
N GLY A 276 -1.15 12.78 -5.17
CA GLY A 276 -0.39 13.81 -5.89
C GLY A 276 -0.65 15.27 -5.52
N ASP A 277 -1.50 15.58 -4.52
CA ASP A 277 -1.76 16.96 -4.13
C ASP A 277 -1.13 17.31 -2.76
N PRO A 278 -0.24 18.32 -2.69
CA PRO A 278 0.23 18.83 -1.41
C PRO A 278 -0.89 19.35 -0.51
N LYS A 279 -2.03 19.82 -1.05
CA LYS A 279 -3.28 20.18 -0.33
C LYS A 279 -4.45 20.32 -1.31
N ILE A 280 -5.34 19.32 -1.38
CA ILE A 280 -6.63 19.44 -2.06
C ILE A 280 -7.41 20.61 -1.43
N LYS A 281 -7.53 21.72 -2.16
CA LYS A 281 -8.15 22.97 -1.65
C LYS A 281 -9.65 22.85 -1.42
N SER A 282 -10.30 21.83 -1.96
CA SER A 282 -11.75 21.75 -2.02
C SER A 282 -12.40 21.34 -0.69
N GLY A 283 -11.65 20.66 0.20
CA GLY A 283 -12.20 20.03 1.41
C GLY A 283 -13.28 18.98 1.14
N LYS A 284 -13.48 18.60 -0.14
CA LYS A 284 -14.47 17.60 -0.54
C LYS A 284 -13.89 16.20 -0.37
N LYS A 285 -14.70 15.32 0.18
CA LYS A 285 -14.37 13.90 0.41
C LYS A 285 -14.29 13.16 -0.92
N SER A 286 -13.23 12.38 -1.11
CA SER A 286 -13.10 11.47 -2.25
C SER A 286 -13.88 10.18 -2.01
N SER A 287 -14.37 9.59 -3.09
CA SER A 287 -14.99 8.26 -3.12
C SER A 287 -14.02 7.16 -3.54
N GLY A 288 -12.76 7.49 -3.85
CA GLY A 288 -11.65 6.54 -4.07
C GLY A 288 -11.73 5.66 -5.32
N TRP A 289 -12.83 5.69 -6.08
CA TRP A 289 -13.05 4.74 -7.18
C TRP A 289 -12.13 4.94 -8.40
N THR A 290 -11.46 6.08 -8.49
CA THR A 290 -10.48 6.39 -9.53
C THR A 290 -9.10 5.83 -9.24
N ASP A 291 -8.93 5.14 -8.11
CA ASP A 291 -7.69 4.51 -7.71
C ASP A 291 -7.84 3.04 -7.34
N GLY A 292 -6.69 2.40 -7.24
CA GLY A 292 -6.53 0.97 -7.04
C GLY A 292 -6.31 0.55 -5.59
N TYR A 293 -5.20 -0.15 -5.34
CA TYR A 293 -4.79 -0.58 -4.00
C TYR A 293 -4.34 0.62 -3.16
N PHE A 294 -4.45 0.46 -1.84
CA PHE A 294 -3.77 1.32 -0.89
C PHE A 294 -2.36 0.81 -0.63
N GLU A 295 -1.40 1.72 -0.60
CA GLU A 295 -0.02 1.43 -0.25
C GLU A 295 0.23 1.70 1.24
N ILE A 296 0.31 0.66 2.07
CA ILE A 296 0.59 0.85 3.50
C ILE A 296 2.07 0.68 3.76
N ARG A 297 2.72 1.76 4.20
CA ARG A 297 4.11 1.76 4.62
C ARG A 297 4.23 1.82 6.13
N ALA A 298 5.02 0.89 6.67
CA ALA A 298 5.49 0.87 8.04
C ALA A 298 6.96 1.26 8.11
N SER A 299 7.27 2.36 8.78
CA SER A 299 8.64 2.79 9.07
C SER A 299 8.95 2.50 10.53
N VAL A 300 9.84 1.54 10.78
CA VAL A 300 10.27 1.19 12.14
C VAL A 300 11.53 1.98 12.49
N LEU A 301 11.43 2.83 13.51
CA LEU A 301 12.52 3.65 14.02
C LEU A 301 13.19 2.90 15.19
N ILE A 302 14.46 2.58 15.01
CA ILE A 302 15.26 1.81 15.97
C ILE A 302 16.44 2.65 16.40
N GLN A 303 16.62 2.82 17.72
CA GLN A 303 17.81 3.45 18.28
C GLN A 303 18.88 2.40 18.56
N ALA A 304 20.10 2.63 18.08
CA ALA A 304 21.25 1.76 18.30
C ALA A 304 22.33 2.42 19.17
N GLN A 305 23.10 1.62 19.92
CA GLN A 305 24.14 2.11 20.85
C GLN A 305 25.29 2.88 20.16
N ASN A 306 25.45 2.74 18.85
CA ASN A 306 26.44 3.52 18.08
C ASN A 306 25.99 4.97 17.78
N GLY A 307 24.82 5.38 18.28
CA GLY A 307 24.29 6.74 18.12
C GLY A 307 23.67 7.02 16.75
N ILE A 308 23.61 6.02 15.85
CA ILE A 308 22.95 6.13 14.55
C ILE A 308 21.65 5.32 14.63
N GLY A 309 20.52 6.02 14.70
CA GLY A 309 19.22 5.38 14.54
C GLY A 309 19.03 4.87 13.11
N SER A 310 18.48 3.67 12.97
CA SER A 310 18.11 3.10 11.66
C SER A 310 16.59 3.14 11.48
N THR A 311 16.14 3.56 10.30
CA THR A 311 14.76 3.37 9.85
C THR A 311 14.70 2.13 8.97
N ILE A 312 13.82 1.19 9.28
CA ILE A 312 13.55 0.01 8.47
C ILE A 312 12.19 0.21 7.81
N PRO A 313 12.15 0.62 6.53
CA PRO A 313 10.90 0.72 5.80
C PRO A 313 10.45 -0.69 5.40
N ASN A 314 9.18 -0.97 5.65
CA ASN A 314 8.47 -2.08 5.06
C ASN A 314 7.19 -1.54 4.43
N SER A 315 6.78 -2.13 3.32
CA SER A 315 5.50 -1.82 2.71
C SER A 315 4.72 -3.10 2.51
N TYR A 316 3.39 -3.00 2.49
CA TYR A 316 2.53 -4.04 1.95
C TYR A 316 1.38 -3.37 1.17
N LEU A 317 0.86 -4.08 0.17
CA LEU A 317 -0.26 -3.61 -0.66
C LEU A 317 -1.55 -4.27 -0.21
N VAL A 318 -2.63 -3.50 -0.17
CA VAL A 318 -3.96 -4.04 0.13
C VAL A 318 -5.02 -3.33 -0.69
N SER A 319 -5.91 -4.09 -1.32
CA SER A 319 -7.00 -3.48 -2.08
C SER A 319 -7.97 -2.80 -1.11
N GLY A 320 -8.60 -1.70 -1.53
CA GLY A 320 -9.62 -1.06 -0.68
C GLY A 320 -10.77 -1.98 -0.30
N ARG A 321 -11.07 -3.01 -1.12
CA ARG A 321 -12.09 -4.02 -0.85
C ARG A 321 -11.65 -5.07 0.17
N ASP A 322 -10.36 -5.35 0.24
CA ASP A 322 -9.81 -6.28 1.22
C ASP A 322 -9.60 -5.58 2.55
N LEU A 323 -9.28 -4.28 2.54
CA LEU A 323 -9.14 -3.47 3.75
C LEU A 323 -10.47 -2.99 4.34
N PHE A 324 -11.48 -2.73 3.50
CA PHE A 324 -12.77 -2.18 3.92
C PHE A 324 -13.97 -2.94 3.35
N SER A 325 -15.06 -2.98 4.12
CA SER A 325 -16.40 -3.29 3.62
C SER A 325 -17.19 -1.98 3.56
N VAL A 326 -17.53 -1.57 2.33
CA VAL A 326 -18.22 -0.32 2.03
C VAL A 326 -19.66 -0.62 1.61
N THR A 327 -20.61 0.10 2.17
CA THR A 327 -22.00 0.11 1.70
C THR A 327 -22.33 1.43 1.03
N TYR A 328 -23.28 1.39 0.09
CA TYR A 328 -23.59 2.53 -0.76
C TYR A 328 -25.07 2.92 -0.68
N GLU A 329 -25.33 4.22 -0.78
CA GLU A 329 -26.63 4.76 -1.15
C GLU A 329 -26.66 5.02 -2.65
N VAL A 330 -27.83 4.86 -3.26
CA VAL A 330 -28.02 5.12 -4.69
C VAL A 330 -28.60 6.52 -4.88
N ASP A 331 -27.86 7.37 -5.58
CA ASP A 331 -28.31 8.66 -6.07
C ASP A 331 -28.72 8.54 -7.54
N ARG A 332 -30.00 8.80 -7.83
CA ARG A 332 -30.57 8.65 -9.17
C ARG A 332 -30.72 9.99 -9.83
N ARG A 333 -29.96 10.24 -10.90
CA ARG A 333 -30.01 11.50 -11.65
C ARG A 333 -30.50 11.28 -13.07
N GLY A 334 -31.08 12.33 -13.65
CA GLY A 334 -31.61 12.31 -15.00
C GLY A 334 -33.07 11.82 -15.10
N VAL A 335 -33.56 11.79 -16.33
CA VAL A 335 -34.95 11.43 -16.65
C VAL A 335 -34.92 10.22 -17.59
N TRP A 336 -35.86 9.29 -17.40
CA TRP A 336 -35.96 8.11 -18.25
C TRP A 336 -36.11 8.51 -19.75
N PRO A 337 -35.36 7.90 -20.69
CA PRO A 337 -34.48 6.75 -20.52
C PRO A 337 -33.03 7.06 -20.10
N PHE A 338 -32.61 8.33 -20.05
CA PHE A 338 -31.25 8.79 -19.71
C PHE A 338 -31.02 8.94 -18.20
N ARG A 339 -31.57 8.01 -17.40
CA ARG A 339 -31.38 8.00 -15.95
C ARG A 339 -30.11 7.22 -15.62
N TYR A 340 -29.24 7.82 -14.83
CA TYR A 340 -28.03 7.18 -14.31
C TYR A 340 -28.15 7.02 -12.79
N ASP A 341 -27.73 5.85 -12.33
CA ASP A 341 -27.52 5.59 -10.92
C ASP A 341 -26.06 5.93 -10.58
N TYR A 342 -25.86 6.56 -9.43
CA TYR A 342 -24.57 6.84 -8.85
C TYR A 342 -24.55 6.29 -7.43
N TYR A 343 -23.39 5.82 -6.98
CA TYR A 343 -23.21 5.34 -5.63
C TYR A 343 -22.55 6.40 -4.76
N ILE A 344 -23.06 6.55 -3.54
CA ILE A 344 -22.49 7.40 -2.50
C ILE A 344 -22.08 6.50 -1.35
N VAL A 345 -20.85 6.65 -0.86
CA VAL A 345 -20.37 5.91 0.31
C VAL A 345 -21.27 6.24 1.51
N LYS A 346 -21.97 5.22 2.02
CA LYS A 346 -22.91 5.33 3.14
C LYS A 346 -22.24 4.97 4.47
N SER A 347 -21.60 3.81 4.52
CA SER A 347 -20.92 3.32 5.71
C SER A 347 -19.70 2.50 5.31
N VAL A 348 -18.67 2.54 6.16
CA VAL A 348 -17.43 1.79 5.99
C VAL A 348 -17.16 1.02 7.26
N THR A 349 -16.71 -0.23 7.13
CA THR A 349 -16.18 -1.04 8.22
C THR A 349 -14.83 -1.60 7.82
N ALA A 350 -13.89 -1.69 8.75
CA ALA A 350 -12.56 -2.20 8.49
C ALA A 350 -12.52 -3.73 8.51
N LYS A 351 -11.61 -4.31 7.74
CA LYS A 351 -11.29 -5.73 7.72
C LYS A 351 -9.83 -5.91 8.17
N PRO A 352 -9.55 -6.83 9.11
CA PRO A 352 -8.19 -7.08 9.57
C PRO A 352 -7.35 -7.72 8.47
N GLN A 353 -6.11 -7.27 8.34
CA GLN A 353 -5.11 -7.80 7.40
C GLN A 353 -4.07 -8.62 8.15
N SER A 354 -3.74 -9.78 7.59
CA SER A 354 -2.54 -10.53 8.00
C SER A 354 -1.36 -9.98 7.21
N THR A 355 -0.28 -9.65 7.90
CA THR A 355 0.94 -9.12 7.28
C THR A 355 2.15 -9.96 7.67
N ASN A 356 3.29 -9.72 7.04
CA ASN A 356 4.56 -10.34 7.41
C ASN A 356 5.71 -9.40 7.06
N MET A 357 5.78 -8.26 7.74
CA MET A 357 6.81 -7.25 7.49
C MET A 357 7.98 -7.45 8.47
N PRO A 358 9.17 -7.87 8.00
CA PRO A 358 10.32 -8.10 8.86
C PRO A 358 10.87 -6.81 9.47
N ILE A 359 11.30 -6.86 10.72
CA ILE A 359 11.97 -5.75 11.41
C ILE A 359 13.44 -6.12 11.63
N VAL A 360 13.81 -6.56 12.84
CA VAL A 360 15.13 -7.07 13.22
C VAL A 360 15.00 -8.06 14.39
N PRO A 361 16.00 -8.93 14.59
CA PRO A 361 16.23 -9.55 15.88
C PRO A 361 16.41 -8.49 16.98
N TRP A 362 15.66 -8.60 18.08
CA TRP A 362 15.66 -7.57 19.12
C TRP A 362 16.80 -7.75 20.14
N ASP A 363 18.02 -7.41 19.73
CA ASP A 363 19.18 -7.43 20.62
C ASP A 363 19.22 -6.22 21.56
N LEU A 364 18.78 -6.39 22.81
CA LEU A 364 18.85 -5.37 23.87
C LEU A 364 20.27 -4.85 24.16
N LYS A 365 21.32 -5.57 23.74
CA LYS A 365 22.68 -5.05 23.87
C LYS A 365 22.92 -3.93 22.87
N ASN A 366 22.39 -4.04 21.66
CA ASN A 366 22.70 -3.13 20.57
C ASN A 366 21.58 -2.13 20.30
N TYR A 367 20.34 -2.48 20.63
CA TYR A 367 19.15 -1.69 20.36
C TYR A 367 18.45 -1.22 21.63
N GLY A 368 17.69 -0.13 21.50
CA GLY A 368 16.81 0.37 22.55
C GLY A 368 15.72 -0.63 22.92
N ALA A 369 15.19 -0.49 24.14
CA ALA A 369 14.13 -1.33 24.68
C ALA A 369 12.73 -1.03 24.11
N SER A 370 12.64 -0.07 23.18
CA SER A 370 11.42 0.30 22.49
C SER A 370 11.68 0.55 21.01
N PHE A 371 10.77 0.12 20.16
CA PHE A 371 10.69 0.54 18.75
C PHE A 371 9.48 1.43 18.55
N ARG A 372 9.65 2.50 17.77
CA ARG A 372 8.53 3.28 17.27
C ARG A 372 8.19 2.81 15.87
N VAL A 373 6.91 2.58 15.61
CA VAL A 373 6.40 2.21 14.29
C VAL A 373 5.50 3.32 13.80
N ASP A 374 5.90 3.99 12.73
CA ASP A 374 5.07 4.96 12.02
C ASP A 374 4.37 4.25 10.86
N ILE A 375 3.07 4.46 10.71
CA ILE A 375 2.29 3.95 9.58
C ILE A 375 1.74 5.12 8.76
N GLU A 376 1.86 5.01 7.44
CA GLU A 376 1.29 5.94 6.47
C GLU A 376 0.71 5.18 5.26
N GLU A 377 -0.29 5.79 4.63
CA GLU A 377 -0.70 5.47 3.26
C GLU A 377 0.21 6.29 2.31
N THR A 378 0.72 5.69 1.22
CA THR A 378 1.73 6.33 0.36
C THR A 378 1.32 6.54 -1.09
N ASP A 379 1.22 7.80 -1.46
CA ASP A 379 0.81 8.21 -2.82
C ASP A 379 1.91 8.28 -3.89
N VAL A 380 3.15 8.69 -3.56
CA VAL A 380 4.18 9.05 -4.58
C VAL A 380 5.64 8.77 -4.13
N THR A 381 6.57 8.74 -5.08
CA THR A 381 7.96 8.23 -4.99
C THR A 381 9.02 9.17 -4.39
N THR A 382 8.67 10.37 -3.90
CA THR A 382 9.67 11.29 -3.35
C THR A 382 9.81 11.13 -1.84
N ILE A 383 10.86 10.43 -1.42
CA ILE A 383 11.20 10.28 -0.01
C ILE A 383 11.79 11.60 0.51
N VAL A 384 11.18 12.15 1.55
CA VAL A 384 11.74 13.24 2.35
C VAL A 384 12.33 12.65 3.61
N THR A 385 13.45 13.24 4.02
CA THR A 385 14.16 12.85 5.22
C THR A 385 14.04 13.95 6.27
N GLU A 386 13.56 13.60 7.45
CA GLU A 386 13.46 14.49 8.60
C GLU A 386 14.19 13.88 9.79
N SER A 387 14.88 14.72 10.55
CA SER A 387 15.57 14.30 11.77
C SER A 387 14.72 14.67 12.98
N THR A 388 14.36 13.67 13.79
CA THR A 388 13.65 13.87 15.05
C THR A 388 14.48 13.35 16.21
N SER A 389 14.38 13.96 17.38
CA SER A 389 15.05 13.48 18.59
C SER A 389 14.10 12.60 19.38
N GLU A 390 14.49 11.35 19.64
CA GLU A 390 13.71 10.40 20.41
C GLU A 390 14.49 9.88 21.61
N THR A 391 13.79 9.60 22.70
CA THR A 391 14.40 9.09 23.94
C THR A 391 14.02 7.63 24.14
N THR A 392 15.01 6.76 24.36
CA THR A 392 14.79 5.36 24.72
C THR A 392 15.68 4.91 25.87
N LYS A 393 15.40 3.72 26.38
CA LYS A 393 16.19 3.05 27.42
C LYS A 393 17.04 1.95 26.80
N PHE A 394 18.31 1.90 27.18
CA PHE A 394 19.21 0.81 26.85
C PHE A 394 19.49 -0.02 28.10
N ALA A 395 19.45 -1.35 27.94
CA ALA A 395 19.81 -2.28 29.00
C ALA A 395 21.34 -2.25 29.25
N THR A 396 21.76 -2.32 30.52
CA THR A 396 23.18 -2.29 30.91
C THR A 396 23.64 -3.57 31.61
N ASN A 397 22.75 -4.53 31.83
CA ASN A 397 23.02 -5.80 32.50
C ASN A 397 23.63 -6.85 31.58
N PHE A 398 24.79 -6.55 31.00
CA PHE A 398 25.54 -7.49 30.17
C PHE A 398 26.92 -7.76 30.75
N SER A 399 27.36 -9.02 30.74
CA SER A 399 28.68 -9.43 31.21
C SER A 399 29.26 -10.56 30.35
N ILE A 400 30.58 -10.68 30.34
CA ILE A 400 31.29 -11.77 29.65
C ILE A 400 31.46 -12.93 30.62
N GLU A 401 30.86 -14.08 30.28
CA GLU A 401 31.06 -15.35 30.97
C GLU A 401 31.76 -16.33 30.03
N GLY A 402 32.98 -16.76 30.37
CA GLY A 402 33.69 -17.78 29.58
C GLY A 402 33.92 -17.41 28.11
N GLN A 403 34.15 -16.12 27.82
CA GLN A 403 34.30 -15.50 26.48
C GLN A 403 33.00 -15.22 25.72
N VAL A 404 31.84 -15.56 26.28
CA VAL A 404 30.54 -15.28 25.67
C VAL A 404 29.90 -14.07 26.36
N LEU A 405 29.47 -13.09 25.57
CA LEU A 405 28.66 -11.98 26.09
C LEU A 405 27.25 -12.49 26.39
N LYS A 406 26.78 -12.29 27.62
CA LYS A 406 25.45 -12.68 28.06
C LYS A 406 24.70 -11.50 28.65
N LYS A 407 23.37 -11.51 28.47
CA LYS A 407 22.46 -10.75 29.31
C LYS A 407 22.39 -11.42 30.69
N ILE A 408 22.48 -10.63 31.75
CA ILE A 408 22.58 -11.08 33.14
C ILE A 408 21.31 -10.70 33.89
N GLY A 409 20.63 -11.70 34.42
CA GLY A 409 19.38 -11.51 35.15
C GLY A 409 18.13 -11.40 34.26
N LEU A 410 16.99 -11.68 34.89
CA LEU A 410 15.66 -11.40 34.37
C LEU A 410 15.44 -9.89 34.21
N LYS A 411 14.81 -9.49 33.10
CA LYS A 411 14.48 -8.10 32.78
C LYS A 411 15.70 -7.18 32.84
N PHE A 412 15.49 -5.88 32.94
CA PHE A 412 16.46 -4.94 33.48
C PHE A 412 15.66 -3.88 34.27
N GLY A 413 16.06 -3.63 35.51
CA GLY A 413 15.39 -2.66 36.40
C GLY A 413 15.96 -1.24 36.26
N ALA A 414 15.40 -0.28 37.00
CA ALA A 414 15.82 1.14 36.94
C ALA A 414 17.32 1.38 37.23
N SER A 415 18.00 0.47 37.93
CA SER A 415 19.44 0.54 38.19
C SER A 415 20.31 -0.09 37.10
N LEU A 416 19.70 -0.77 36.13
CA LEU A 416 20.35 -1.51 35.04
C LEU A 416 19.88 -1.02 33.67
N GLU A 417 19.54 0.27 33.60
CA GLU A 417 19.19 0.99 32.39
C GLU A 417 20.02 2.27 32.29
N ARG A 418 20.21 2.72 31.06
CA ARG A 418 20.60 4.10 30.77
C ARG A 418 19.60 4.68 29.79
N THR A 419 19.28 5.96 29.95
CA THR A 419 18.39 6.68 29.04
C THR A 419 19.23 7.52 28.11
N GLU A 420 18.99 7.42 26.81
CA GLU A 420 19.66 8.22 25.80
C GLU A 420 18.62 8.86 24.88
N THR A 421 18.89 10.10 24.48
CA THR A 421 18.14 10.82 23.45
C THR A 421 19.00 10.88 22.21
N ASN A 422 18.58 10.20 21.14
CA ASN A 422 19.29 10.20 19.88
C ASN A 422 18.45 10.89 18.80
N THR A 423 19.15 11.51 17.84
CA THR A 423 18.51 11.98 16.62
C THR A 423 18.36 10.81 15.67
N ILE A 424 17.11 10.48 15.33
CA ILE A 424 16.76 9.46 14.36
C ILE A 424 16.33 10.14 13.07
N THR A 425 16.82 9.59 11.95
CA THR A 425 16.44 10.01 10.61
C THR A 425 15.19 9.25 10.17
N ARG A 426 14.05 9.95 10.18
CA ARG A 426 12.77 9.46 9.66
C ARG A 426 12.74 9.64 8.14
N GLN A 427 12.33 8.60 7.43
CA GLN A 427 11.99 8.67 6.02
C GLN A 427 10.48 8.56 5.87
N TYR A 428 9.89 9.52 5.16
CA TYR A 428 8.47 9.50 4.79
C TYR A 428 8.31 9.91 3.34
N THR A 429 7.18 9.55 2.76
CA THR A 429 6.84 9.95 1.40
C THR A 429 6.18 11.33 1.39
N LEU A 430 6.61 12.23 0.50
CA LEU A 430 5.96 13.53 0.32
C LEU A 430 4.51 13.32 -0.15
N ASN A 431 3.57 14.03 0.49
CA ASN A 431 2.12 13.95 0.25
C ASN A 431 1.48 12.61 0.68
N SER A 432 2.14 11.79 1.50
CA SER A 432 1.50 10.64 2.15
C SER A 432 0.46 11.03 3.19
N ASP A 433 -0.47 10.12 3.46
CA ASP A 433 -1.45 10.21 4.53
C ASP A 433 -0.98 9.49 5.80
N PRO A 434 -0.46 10.23 6.81
CA PRO A 434 0.04 9.60 8.03
C PRO A 434 -1.12 9.05 8.87
N LEU A 435 -1.11 7.75 9.13
CA LEU A 435 -2.07 7.10 10.03
C LEU A 435 -1.66 7.19 11.50
N GLY A 436 -0.40 7.54 11.76
CA GLY A 436 0.14 7.85 13.07
C GLY A 436 1.23 6.88 13.49
N SER A 437 1.41 6.73 14.81
CA SER A 437 2.52 5.95 15.36
C SER A 437 2.15 5.18 16.61
N VAL A 438 2.77 4.02 16.81
CA VAL A 438 2.71 3.24 18.06
C VAL A 438 4.12 2.95 18.58
N VAL A 439 4.23 2.70 19.89
CA VAL A 439 5.48 2.29 20.52
C VAL A 439 5.35 0.85 21.03
N VAL A 440 6.26 0.01 20.60
CA VAL A 440 6.38 -1.40 20.98
C VAL A 440 7.53 -1.51 21.97
N ASN A 441 7.31 -2.13 23.14
CA ASN A 441 8.37 -2.33 24.13
C ASN A 441 8.82 -3.79 24.18
N PHE A 442 10.12 -3.99 24.43
CA PHE A 442 10.68 -5.32 24.61
C PHE A 442 10.00 -6.07 25.77
N SER A 443 9.61 -5.32 26.81
CA SER A 443 8.98 -5.83 28.02
C SER A 443 7.54 -6.30 27.84
N ASP A 444 6.90 -5.95 26.73
CA ASP A 444 5.52 -6.31 26.48
C ASP A 444 5.38 -7.81 26.23
N LYS A 445 4.28 -8.40 26.73
CA LYS A 445 3.93 -9.79 26.42
C LYS A 445 3.63 -9.92 24.93
N VAL A 446 4.25 -10.91 24.27
CA VAL A 446 3.99 -11.28 22.87
C VAL A 446 2.64 -11.98 22.79
N ILE A 447 2.51 -13.14 23.42
CA ILE A 447 1.23 -13.84 23.60
C ILE A 447 0.57 -13.30 24.87
N VAL A 448 -0.67 -12.83 24.74
CA VAL A 448 -1.44 -12.25 25.85
C VAL A 448 -2.49 -13.21 26.40
N SER A 449 -3.00 -14.14 25.60
CA SER A 449 -3.95 -15.16 26.04
C SER A 449 -3.94 -16.37 25.11
N ALA A 450 -4.45 -17.50 25.62
CA ALA A 450 -4.72 -18.71 24.85
C ALA A 450 -6.18 -19.14 25.05
N SER A 451 -6.85 -19.57 23.99
CA SER A 451 -8.21 -20.09 24.03
C SER A 451 -8.31 -21.41 23.29
N TYR A 452 -9.23 -22.28 23.74
CA TYR A 452 -9.48 -23.56 23.12
C TYR A 452 -10.78 -23.48 22.32
N PRO A 453 -10.77 -23.59 20.98
CA PRO A 453 -11.99 -23.50 20.18
C PRO A 453 -12.88 -24.72 20.44
N VAL A 454 -14.10 -24.48 20.92
CA VAL A 454 -15.02 -25.53 21.39
C VAL A 454 -15.84 -26.16 20.25
N LEU A 455 -15.88 -25.57 19.05
CA LEU A 455 -16.71 -26.06 17.94
C LEU A 455 -15.97 -26.07 16.57
N GLU A 456 -15.97 -27.27 15.98
CA GLU A 456 -15.65 -27.70 14.60
C GLU A 456 -14.36 -27.16 13.92
N ALA A 457 -13.32 -28.01 13.97
CA ALA A 457 -12.01 -28.02 13.25
C ALA A 457 -10.84 -27.16 13.79
N PRO A 458 -9.59 -27.67 13.65
CA PRO A 458 -9.02 -28.73 14.48
C PRO A 458 -8.87 -28.30 15.96
N GLN A 459 -8.78 -29.29 16.85
CA GLN A 459 -8.67 -29.17 18.31
C GLN A 459 -7.29 -28.62 18.74
N THR A 460 -6.96 -27.39 18.36
CA THR A 460 -5.67 -26.74 18.65
C THR A 460 -5.89 -25.44 19.40
N TRP A 461 -5.03 -25.17 20.38
CA TRP A 461 -5.00 -23.89 21.10
C TRP A 461 -4.84 -22.72 20.12
N ARG A 462 -5.66 -21.69 20.30
CA ARG A 462 -5.51 -20.40 19.63
C ARG A 462 -4.80 -19.45 20.57
N TYR A 463 -3.66 -18.93 20.14
CA TYR A 463 -2.90 -17.93 20.90
C TYR A 463 -3.19 -16.55 20.33
N ASN A 464 -3.60 -15.62 21.19
CA ASN A 464 -3.80 -14.23 20.82
C ASN A 464 -2.53 -13.46 21.15
N THR A 465 -2.03 -12.70 20.18
CA THR A 465 -0.87 -11.84 20.35
C THR A 465 -1.27 -10.41 20.69
N ARG A 466 -0.31 -9.64 21.19
CA ARG A 466 -0.52 -8.26 21.59
C ARG A 466 -0.73 -7.37 20.36
N GLU A 467 -1.79 -6.58 20.45
CA GLU A 467 -2.09 -5.50 19.54
C GLU A 467 -1.64 -4.16 20.13
N TYR A 468 -1.04 -3.33 19.29
CA TYR A 468 -0.59 -1.98 19.54
C TYR A 468 -1.40 -1.04 18.68
N ALA A 469 -2.15 -0.14 19.29
CA ALA A 469 -3.10 0.71 18.59
C ALA A 469 -2.93 2.19 18.93
N ASN A 470 -3.25 3.04 17.96
CA ASN A 470 -3.65 4.41 18.18
C ASN A 470 -5.17 4.54 17.91
N ASP A 471 -5.64 5.74 17.63
CA ASP A 471 -7.02 6.08 17.30
C ASP A 471 -7.46 5.68 15.89
N ILE A 472 -6.53 5.32 14.99
CA ILE A 472 -6.78 5.04 13.56
C ILE A 472 -6.44 3.60 13.19
N PHE A 473 -5.37 3.02 13.72
CA PHE A 473 -4.93 1.67 13.38
C PHE A 473 -4.46 0.86 14.59
N SER A 474 -4.40 -0.46 14.39
CA SER A 474 -3.79 -1.45 15.28
C SER A 474 -2.84 -2.35 14.49
N ILE A 475 -1.72 -2.73 15.10
CA ILE A 475 -0.79 -3.73 14.59
C ILE A 475 -0.34 -4.69 15.70
N SER A 476 -0.04 -5.93 15.33
CA SER A 476 0.72 -6.86 16.17
C SER A 476 2.18 -6.87 15.76
N VAL A 477 3.06 -6.94 16.76
CA VAL A 477 4.51 -7.14 16.58
C VAL A 477 4.95 -8.34 17.39
N GLU A 478 5.38 -9.39 16.69
CA GLU A 478 5.74 -10.69 17.28
C GLU A 478 7.02 -11.25 16.66
N PRO A 479 7.83 -12.01 17.43
CA PRO A 479 9.00 -12.71 16.89
C PRO A 479 8.59 -13.86 15.99
N LYS A 480 9.21 -13.97 14.82
CA LYS A 480 9.12 -15.10 13.90
C LYS A 480 10.47 -15.80 13.82
N ARG A 481 10.46 -17.14 13.79
CA ARG A 481 11.69 -17.91 13.56
C ARG A 481 12.22 -17.70 12.14
N VAL A 482 13.52 -17.47 12.01
CA VAL A 482 14.22 -17.14 10.76
C VAL A 482 15.49 -17.97 10.51
N GLN A 483 15.92 -18.82 11.46
CA GLN A 483 17.05 -19.76 11.30
C GLN A 483 16.69 -21.17 11.78
#